data_AF-A0A1J6K8C9-F1
#
_entry.id   AF-A0A1J6K8C9-F1
#
_cell.length_a   1.000
_cell.length_b   1.000
_cell.length_c   1.000
_cell.angle_alpha   90.00
_cell.angle_beta   90.00
_cell.angle_gamma   90.00
#
_symmetry.space_group_name_H-M   'P 1'
#
loop_
_entity.id
_entity.type
_entity.pdbx_description
1 polymer ?
#
loop_
_entity_poly.entity_id
_entity_poly.type
_entity_poly.pdbx_seq_one_letter_code
_entity_poly.pdbx_strand_id
1 'polypeptide(L)'
;IKIDMQKAYDSIEWAFLEQVLTGLCFPRTFIGWIMECLKIISYSISVNGSPTTPFEAKRGVRQGDPVSPLLFILAMEYLTRSLKQLKEEPNFNYHPRCEKLNIIQLSFADDLLLFWRGDGVSIQLLCECFNKFSKASGLVANQSKSCMYFGGVPADIQQDIIQATGFTIGAIPFRYLGVPLSSKRLSVSQCQPLLDKMPGKIKQWITKFLSYAGRLQLIKNTNASKKALVAWEKICRPKSKGGLNITDLSIWNRAALIKHLWNVCMKKDKVWIRWVHVYYIK
;
A
#
# COMPACT_ATOMS: atom_id res chain seq x y z
N ILE A 1 14.32 0.78 2.71
CA ILE A 1 14.20 0.26 1.34
C ILE A 1 12.75 0.27 0.95
N LYS A 2 12.43 0.65 -0.28
CA LYS A 2 11.14 0.38 -0.90
C LYS A 2 11.29 -0.87 -1.75
N ILE A 3 10.55 -1.92 -1.39
CA ILE A 3 10.49 -3.17 -2.14
C ILE A 3 9.19 -3.19 -2.95
N ASP A 4 9.33 -3.46 -4.24
CA ASP A 4 8.24 -3.74 -5.16
C ASP A 4 8.28 -5.24 -5.46
N MET A 5 7.19 -5.98 -5.20
CA MET A 5 7.17 -7.42 -5.42
C MET A 5 6.84 -7.75 -6.88
N GLN A 6 7.60 -8.67 -7.49
CA GLN A 6 7.37 -9.09 -8.86
C GLN A 6 6.08 -9.93 -8.96
N LYS A 7 5.07 -9.37 -9.63
CA LYS A 7 3.77 -10.03 -9.89
C LYS A 7 3.19 -10.64 -8.62
N ALA A 8 3.05 -9.83 -7.57
CA ALA A 8 2.81 -10.31 -6.21
C ALA A 8 1.67 -11.34 -6.09
N TYR A 9 0.52 -11.09 -6.72
CA TYR A 9 -0.61 -12.02 -6.69
C TYR A 9 -0.33 -13.31 -7.48
N ASP A 10 0.41 -13.24 -8.59
CA ASP A 10 0.63 -14.37 -9.48
C ASP A 10 1.78 -15.29 -9.02
N SER A 11 2.61 -14.82 -8.08
CA SER A 11 3.85 -15.49 -7.67
C SER A 11 3.75 -16.32 -6.39
N ILE A 12 2.66 -16.20 -5.61
CA ILE A 12 2.53 -16.91 -4.32
C ILE A 12 2.46 -18.42 -4.50
N GLU A 13 3.38 -19.15 -3.86
CA GLU A 13 3.38 -20.61 -3.86
C GLU A 13 2.23 -21.18 -3.00
N TRP A 14 1.45 -22.10 -3.58
CA TRP A 14 0.28 -22.68 -2.93
C TRP A 14 0.64 -23.53 -1.70
N ALA A 15 1.72 -24.30 -1.77
CA ALA A 15 2.20 -25.10 -0.65
C ALA A 15 2.54 -24.22 0.58
N PHE A 16 3.12 -23.04 0.34
CA PHE A 16 3.37 -22.06 1.39
C PHE A 16 2.08 -21.52 1.99
N LEU A 17 1.12 -21.13 1.16
CA LEU A 17 -0.16 -20.60 1.65
C LEU A 17 -0.92 -21.64 2.48
N GLU A 18 -0.91 -22.91 2.06
CA GLU A 18 -1.50 -24.02 2.81
C GLU A 18 -0.83 -24.20 4.18
N GLN A 19 0.51 -24.12 4.25
CA GLN A 19 1.25 -24.16 5.50
C GLN A 19 0.94 -22.95 6.40
N VAL A 20 0.80 -21.75 5.83
CA VAL A 20 0.40 -20.55 6.58
C VAL A 20 -0.99 -20.72 7.20
N LEU A 21 -1.97 -21.18 6.43
CA LEU A 21 -3.32 -21.42 6.94
C LEU A 21 -3.35 -22.51 8.01
N THR A 22 -2.56 -23.57 7.82
CA THR A 22 -2.41 -24.64 8.82
C THR A 22 -1.77 -24.13 10.10
N GLY A 23 -0.69 -23.35 9.99
CA GLY A 23 0.01 -22.75 11.13
C GLY A 23 -0.79 -21.68 11.88
N LEU A 24 -1.79 -21.09 11.22
CA LEU A 24 -2.79 -20.21 11.84
C LEU A 24 -3.99 -20.97 12.41
N CYS A 25 -3.96 -22.31 12.40
CA CYS A 25 -4.98 -23.19 12.95
C CYS A 25 -6.38 -23.05 12.31
N PHE A 26 -6.44 -22.76 11.00
CA PHE A 26 -7.72 -22.83 10.29
C PHE A 26 -8.23 -24.29 10.21
N PRO A 27 -9.56 -24.51 10.24
CA PRO A 27 -10.11 -25.87 10.11
C PRO A 27 -9.67 -26.54 8.81
N ARG A 28 -9.25 -27.81 8.88
CA ARG A 28 -8.75 -28.56 7.71
C ARG A 28 -9.73 -28.57 6.53
N THR A 29 -11.03 -28.71 6.82
CA THR A 29 -12.08 -28.65 5.79
C THR A 29 -12.11 -27.31 5.07
N PHE A 30 -11.95 -26.21 5.81
CA PHE A 30 -11.89 -24.87 5.24
C PHE A 30 -10.63 -24.66 4.40
N ILE A 31 -9.47 -25.13 4.88
CA ILE A 31 -8.22 -25.11 4.11
C ILE A 31 -8.41 -25.88 2.80
N GLY A 32 -8.98 -27.09 2.86
CA GLY A 32 -9.31 -27.89 1.69
C GLY A 32 -10.12 -27.12 0.66
N TRP A 33 -11.22 -26.46 1.07
CA TRP A 33 -12.03 -25.65 0.15
C TRP A 33 -11.24 -24.51 -0.51
N ILE A 34 -10.43 -23.78 0.26
CA ILE A 34 -9.57 -22.72 -0.29
C ILE A 34 -8.57 -23.30 -1.30
N MET A 35 -7.91 -24.41 -0.97
CA MET A 35 -6.92 -25.03 -1.85
C MET A 35 -7.54 -25.55 -3.14
N GLU A 36 -8.75 -26.13 -3.10
CA GLU A 36 -9.50 -26.51 -4.30
C GLU A 36 -9.83 -25.29 -5.17
N CYS A 37 -10.33 -24.20 -4.57
CA CYS A 37 -10.62 -22.96 -5.31
C CYS A 37 -9.39 -22.37 -6.00
N LEU A 38 -8.19 -22.53 -5.44
CA LEU A 38 -6.95 -22.05 -6.02
C LEU A 38 -6.43 -22.99 -7.12
N LYS A 39 -6.49 -24.31 -6.92
CA LYS A 39 -5.92 -25.32 -7.83
C LYS A 39 -6.72 -25.54 -9.11
N ILE A 40 -8.04 -25.31 -9.07
CA ILE A 40 -8.94 -25.49 -10.24
C ILE A 40 -8.75 -24.37 -11.30
N ILE A 41 -7.98 -23.33 -10.99
CA ILE A 41 -7.84 -22.17 -11.88
C ILE A 41 -7.05 -22.53 -13.14
N SER A 42 -7.63 -22.22 -14.31
CA SER A 42 -6.94 -22.23 -15.61
C SER A 42 -6.96 -20.84 -16.24
N TYR A 43 -5.95 -20.56 -17.04
CA TYR A 43 -5.79 -19.32 -17.79
C TYR A 43 -5.80 -19.59 -19.29
N SER A 44 -6.35 -18.65 -20.06
CA SER A 44 -6.18 -18.61 -21.51
C SER A 44 -5.68 -17.22 -21.90
N ILE A 45 -4.83 -17.16 -22.93
CA ILE A 45 -4.31 -15.90 -23.45
C ILE A 45 -5.13 -15.54 -24.68
N SER A 46 -5.66 -14.32 -24.73
CA SER A 46 -6.33 -13.84 -25.93
C SER A 46 -5.27 -13.36 -26.94
N VAL A 47 -5.18 -14.03 -28.08
CA VAL A 47 -4.33 -13.64 -29.21
C VAL A 47 -5.24 -13.26 -30.36
N ASN A 48 -5.15 -12.01 -30.84
CA ASN A 48 -6.01 -11.48 -31.91
C ASN A 48 -7.52 -11.61 -31.63
N GLY A 49 -7.93 -11.54 -30.36
CA GLY A 49 -9.34 -11.64 -29.96
C GLY A 49 -9.86 -13.07 -29.77
N SER A 50 -9.06 -14.08 -30.10
CA SER A 50 -9.40 -15.48 -29.86
C SER A 50 -8.65 -16.04 -28.65
N PRO A 51 -9.32 -16.71 -27.69
CA PRO A 51 -8.65 -17.35 -26.57
C PRO A 51 -7.86 -18.57 -27.05
N THR A 52 -6.64 -18.72 -26.54
CA THR A 52 -5.84 -19.94 -26.74
C THR A 52 -6.41 -21.11 -25.94
N THR A 53 -5.85 -22.30 -26.14
CA THR A 53 -6.12 -23.44 -25.25
C THR A 53 -5.83 -23.07 -23.79
N PRO A 54 -6.73 -23.41 -22.86
CA PRO A 54 -6.51 -23.18 -21.44
C PRO A 54 -5.30 -23.97 -20.94
N PHE A 55 -4.55 -23.37 -20.02
CA PHE A 55 -3.49 -24.02 -19.26
C PHE A 55 -3.71 -23.83 -17.76
N GLU A 56 -3.30 -24.81 -16.96
CA GLU A 56 -3.50 -24.79 -15.52
C GLU A 56 -2.55 -23.82 -14.82
N ALA A 57 -3.07 -23.13 -13.81
CA ALA A 57 -2.25 -22.40 -12.86
C ALA A 57 -1.42 -23.38 -12.02
N LYS A 58 -0.22 -22.98 -11.62
CA LYS A 58 0.60 -23.75 -10.66
C LYS A 58 0.84 -23.03 -9.34
N ARG A 59 0.54 -21.73 -9.31
CA ARG A 59 0.76 -20.83 -8.19
C ARG A 59 -0.04 -19.55 -8.39
N GLY A 60 -0.05 -18.71 -7.37
CA GLY A 60 -0.69 -17.41 -7.34
C GLY A 60 -2.12 -17.45 -6.79
N VAL A 61 -2.62 -16.28 -6.44
CA VAL A 61 -3.99 -16.00 -6.03
C VAL A 61 -4.65 -15.10 -7.07
N ARG A 62 -5.95 -15.27 -7.29
CA ARG A 62 -6.65 -14.65 -8.43
C ARG A 62 -6.87 -13.16 -8.21
N GLN A 63 -6.38 -12.33 -9.12
CA GLN A 63 -6.75 -10.91 -9.12
C GLN A 63 -8.24 -10.74 -9.45
N GLY A 64 -8.93 -9.92 -8.65
CA GLY A 64 -10.38 -9.68 -8.79
C GLY A 64 -11.27 -10.68 -8.05
N ASP A 65 -10.71 -11.72 -7.44
CA ASP A 65 -11.43 -12.57 -6.50
C ASP A 65 -11.50 -11.89 -5.11
N PRO A 66 -12.68 -11.82 -4.45
CA PRO A 66 -12.82 -11.20 -3.13
C PRO A 66 -11.99 -11.86 -2.03
N VAL A 67 -11.65 -13.14 -2.13
CA VAL A 67 -10.89 -13.87 -1.09
C VAL A 67 -9.38 -13.65 -1.22
N SER A 68 -8.89 -13.54 -2.45
CA SER A 68 -7.47 -13.41 -2.77
C SER A 68 -6.72 -12.29 -2.01
N PRO A 69 -7.26 -11.06 -1.82
CA PRO A 69 -6.60 -10.03 -1.01
C PRO A 69 -6.39 -10.44 0.45
N LEU A 70 -7.32 -11.21 1.05
CA LEU A 70 -7.19 -11.69 2.42
C LEU A 70 -6.11 -12.76 2.51
N LEU A 71 -6.07 -13.70 1.56
CA LEU A 71 -5.02 -14.71 1.48
C LEU A 71 -3.63 -14.07 1.30
N PHE A 72 -3.54 -13.02 0.49
CA PHE A 72 -2.32 -12.24 0.34
C PHE A 72 -1.89 -11.57 1.66
N ILE A 73 -2.82 -10.99 2.40
CA ILE A 73 -2.53 -10.41 3.73
C ILE A 73 -2.00 -11.49 4.70
N LEU A 74 -2.59 -12.68 4.71
CA LEU A 74 -2.12 -13.80 5.54
C LEU A 74 -0.70 -14.25 5.17
N ALA A 75 -0.38 -14.30 3.87
CA ALA A 75 0.98 -14.55 3.40
C ALA A 75 1.96 -13.46 3.89
N MET A 76 1.57 -12.18 3.82
CA MET A 76 2.38 -11.05 4.29
C MET A 76 2.51 -10.98 5.83
N GLU A 77 1.56 -11.53 6.58
CA GLU A 77 1.66 -11.66 8.03
C GLU A 77 2.82 -12.59 8.42
N TYR A 78 3.13 -13.62 7.63
CA TYR A 78 4.33 -14.44 7.86
C TYR A 78 5.62 -13.64 7.72
N LEU A 79 5.75 -12.79 6.69
CA LEU A 79 6.89 -11.87 6.55
C LEU A 79 6.96 -10.92 7.75
N THR A 80 5.81 -10.40 8.17
CA THR A 80 5.71 -9.51 9.33
C THR A 80 6.23 -10.15 10.61
N ARG A 81 5.89 -11.42 10.85
CA ARG A 81 6.37 -12.19 12.00
C ARG A 81 7.85 -12.50 11.90
N SER A 82 8.32 -12.93 10.73
CA SER A 82 9.73 -13.20 10.47
C SER A 82 10.60 -11.96 10.71
N LEU A 83 10.17 -10.78 10.26
CA LEU A 83 10.91 -9.54 10.50
C LEU A 83 10.86 -9.13 11.97
N LYS A 84 9.77 -9.38 12.70
CA LYS A 84 9.71 -9.09 14.15
C LYS A 84 10.71 -9.89 14.97
N GLN A 85 11.13 -11.07 14.51
CA GLN A 85 12.17 -11.87 15.16
C GLN A 85 13.54 -11.17 15.16
N LEU A 86 13.79 -10.25 14.21
CA LEU A 86 15.01 -9.44 14.20
C LEU A 86 15.15 -8.55 15.45
N LYS A 87 14.08 -8.38 16.24
CA LYS A 87 14.17 -7.73 17.56
C LYS A 87 15.05 -8.50 18.54
N GLU A 88 15.07 -9.83 18.43
CA GLU A 88 15.83 -10.72 19.31
C GLU A 88 17.30 -10.84 18.86
N GLU A 89 17.60 -10.43 17.62
CA GLU A 89 18.96 -10.42 17.08
C GLU A 89 19.76 -9.25 17.65
N PRO A 90 20.80 -9.48 18.47
CA PRO A 90 21.55 -8.41 19.15
C PRO A 90 22.30 -7.50 18.18
N ASN A 91 22.60 -8.00 16.98
CA ASN A 91 23.33 -7.28 15.94
C ASN A 91 22.42 -6.44 15.03
N PHE A 92 21.09 -6.61 15.11
CA PHE A 92 20.17 -5.84 14.29
C PHE A 92 19.89 -4.47 14.94
N ASN A 93 20.19 -3.42 14.20
CA ASN A 93 19.96 -2.05 14.65
C ASN A 93 18.76 -1.42 13.93
N TYR A 94 17.82 -0.92 14.73
CA TYR A 94 16.66 -0.19 14.23
C TYR A 94 17.04 1.17 13.65
N HIS A 95 16.25 1.62 12.68
CA HIS A 95 16.27 3.02 12.29
C HIS A 95 16.00 3.92 13.53
N PRO A 96 16.76 5.02 13.76
CA PRO A 96 16.69 5.80 15.01
C PRO A 96 15.28 6.30 15.39
N ARG A 97 14.43 6.59 14.39
CA ARG A 97 13.04 7.04 14.59
C ARG A 97 12.00 5.91 14.65
N CYS A 98 12.45 4.66 14.67
CA CYS A 98 11.60 3.48 14.63
C CYS A 98 11.82 2.54 15.81
N GLU A 99 12.99 2.63 16.47
CA GLU A 99 13.41 1.82 17.60
C GLU A 99 12.40 1.81 18.76
N LYS A 100 11.97 2.98 19.23
CA LYS A 100 11.03 3.09 20.37
C LYS A 100 9.69 2.37 20.15
N LEU A 101 9.31 2.14 18.91
CA LEU A 101 8.07 1.45 18.53
C LEU A 101 8.33 0.09 17.86
N ASN A 102 9.59 -0.35 17.79
CA ASN A 102 10.02 -1.57 17.10
C ASN A 102 9.48 -1.65 15.65
N ILE A 103 9.50 -0.54 14.90
CA ILE A 103 8.97 -0.49 13.54
C ILE A 103 10.08 -0.91 12.56
N ILE A 104 9.96 -2.09 11.97
CA ILE A 104 10.89 -2.57 10.92
C ILE A 104 10.28 -2.40 9.54
N GLN A 105 8.96 -2.49 9.43
CA GLN A 105 8.28 -2.45 8.14
C GLN A 105 6.96 -1.67 8.18
N LEU A 106 6.57 -1.16 7.02
CA LEU A 106 5.21 -0.75 6.68
C LEU A 106 4.82 -1.44 5.38
N SER A 107 3.72 -2.17 5.39
CA SER A 107 3.19 -2.89 4.24
C SER A 107 1.80 -2.38 3.88
N PHE A 108 1.55 -2.23 2.59
CA PHE A 108 0.22 -1.99 2.05
C PHE A 108 0.05 -2.83 0.78
N ALA A 109 -0.70 -3.93 0.88
CA ALA A 109 -0.68 -4.97 -0.14
C ALA A 109 0.78 -5.35 -0.49
N ASP A 110 1.17 -5.21 -1.75
CA ASP A 110 2.49 -5.51 -2.31
C ASP A 110 3.53 -4.39 -2.15
N ASP A 111 3.10 -3.17 -1.80
CA ASP A 111 3.98 -2.02 -1.55
C ASP A 111 4.63 -2.13 -0.14
N LEU A 112 5.91 -2.51 -0.09
CA LEU A 112 6.64 -2.75 1.16
C LEU A 112 7.73 -1.69 1.40
N LEU A 113 7.70 -1.06 2.58
CA LEU A 113 8.76 -0.21 3.09
C LEU A 113 9.45 -0.89 4.27
N LEU A 114 10.76 -1.05 4.18
CA LEU A 114 11.61 -1.61 5.23
C LEU A 114 12.54 -0.53 5.80
N PHE A 115 12.70 -0.52 7.13
CA PHE A 115 13.47 0.46 7.88
C PHE A 115 14.55 -0.24 8.70
N TRP A 116 15.76 0.32 8.67
CA TRP A 116 16.93 -0.19 9.37
C TRP A 116 17.88 0.98 9.68
N ARG A 117 18.84 0.78 10.58
CA ARG A 117 19.98 1.69 10.74
C ARG A 117 20.91 1.53 9.54
N GLY A 118 21.43 2.62 8.99
CA GLY A 118 22.28 2.62 7.79
C GLY A 118 23.68 2.01 7.98
N ASP A 119 23.75 0.77 8.44
CA ASP A 119 24.96 -0.05 8.58
C ASP A 119 24.82 -1.37 7.79
N GLY A 120 25.96 -1.96 7.44
CA GLY A 120 26.05 -3.18 6.62
C GLY A 120 25.45 -4.43 7.29
N VAL A 121 25.62 -4.55 8.62
CA VAL A 121 25.17 -5.74 9.36
C VAL A 121 23.64 -5.81 9.40
N SER A 122 22.99 -4.69 9.73
CA SER A 122 21.54 -4.62 9.86
C SER A 122 20.83 -4.83 8.52
N ILE A 123 21.39 -4.34 7.41
CA ILE A 123 20.83 -4.60 6.08
C ILE A 123 20.99 -6.07 5.67
N GLN A 124 22.14 -6.67 5.98
CA GLN A 124 22.38 -8.07 5.64
C GLN A 124 21.36 -8.98 6.32
N LEU A 125 21.16 -8.82 7.64
CA LEU A 125 20.15 -9.59 8.40
C LEU A 125 18.73 -9.40 7.84
N LEU A 126 18.39 -8.17 7.45
CA LEU A 126 17.10 -7.84 6.86
C LEU A 126 16.92 -8.51 5.49
N CYS A 127 17.94 -8.48 4.64
CA CYS A 127 17.97 -9.17 3.35
C CYS A 127 17.90 -10.69 3.51
N GLU A 128 18.60 -11.27 4.48
CA GLU A 128 18.54 -12.70 4.80
C GLU A 128 17.13 -13.14 5.23
N CYS A 129 16.49 -12.37 6.12
CA CYS A 129 15.11 -12.60 6.54
C CYS A 129 14.15 -12.53 5.35
N PHE A 130 14.28 -11.50 4.50
CA PHE A 130 13.47 -11.37 3.29
C PHE A 130 13.73 -12.50 2.29
N ASN A 131 14.97 -12.93 2.10
CA ASN A 131 15.33 -14.04 1.21
C ASN A 131 14.76 -15.38 1.69
N LYS A 132 14.74 -15.63 3.00
CA LYS A 132 14.08 -16.80 3.58
C LYS A 132 12.58 -16.79 3.27
N PHE A 133 11.92 -15.65 3.45
CA PHE A 133 10.52 -15.47 3.07
C PHE A 133 10.30 -15.66 1.56
N SER A 134 11.17 -15.09 0.74
CA SER A 134 11.07 -15.15 -0.72
C SER A 134 11.16 -16.59 -1.24
N LYS A 135 12.11 -17.38 -0.71
CA LYS A 135 12.26 -18.80 -1.03
C LYS A 135 11.05 -19.64 -0.63
N ALA A 136 10.42 -19.32 0.50
CA ALA A 136 9.25 -20.05 0.97
C ALA A 136 7.98 -19.67 0.20
N SER A 137 7.73 -18.36 0.03
CA SER A 137 6.48 -17.83 -0.51
C SER A 137 6.44 -17.71 -2.03
N GLY A 138 7.59 -17.71 -2.70
CA GLY A 138 7.71 -17.37 -4.13
C GLY A 138 7.66 -15.85 -4.42
N LEU A 139 7.45 -15.01 -3.40
CA LEU A 139 7.43 -13.55 -3.57
C LEU A 139 8.86 -13.00 -3.67
N VAL A 140 9.25 -12.60 -4.87
CA VAL A 140 10.58 -12.07 -5.17
C VAL A 140 10.52 -10.56 -5.32
N ALA A 141 11.52 -9.85 -4.79
CA ALA A 141 11.68 -8.42 -5.00
C ALA A 141 12.05 -8.12 -6.47
N ASN A 142 11.38 -7.14 -7.07
CA ASN A 142 11.74 -6.64 -8.37
C ASN A 142 12.94 -5.69 -8.24
N GLN A 143 14.13 -6.15 -8.61
CA GLN A 143 15.36 -5.38 -8.47
C GLN A 143 15.33 -4.03 -9.20
N SER A 144 14.67 -3.95 -10.35
CA SER A 144 14.60 -2.74 -11.17
C SER A 144 13.64 -1.68 -10.62
N LYS A 145 12.64 -2.09 -9.84
CA LYS A 145 11.61 -1.20 -9.26
C LYS A 145 11.83 -0.93 -7.77
N SER A 146 12.57 -1.82 -7.11
CA SER A 146 12.96 -1.68 -5.71
C SER A 146 14.14 -0.73 -5.60
N CYS A 147 14.11 0.13 -4.58
CA CYS A 147 15.11 1.16 -4.40
C CYS A 147 15.38 1.48 -2.93
N MET A 148 16.59 1.98 -2.68
CA MET A 148 17.05 2.41 -1.37
C MET A 148 17.01 3.92 -1.24
N TYR A 149 16.73 4.38 -0.02
CA TYR A 149 16.76 5.80 0.33
C TYR A 149 17.57 5.93 1.60
N PHE A 150 18.64 6.72 1.54
CA PHE A 150 19.53 6.97 2.67
C PHE A 150 19.26 8.35 3.27
N GLY A 151 19.47 8.47 4.59
CA GLY A 151 19.39 9.73 5.31
C GLY A 151 20.44 9.75 6.42
N GLY A 152 21.40 10.66 6.33
CA GLY A 152 22.45 10.81 7.34
C GLY A 152 23.47 9.66 7.39
N VAL A 153 23.66 8.93 6.28
CA VAL A 153 24.64 7.85 6.16
C VAL A 153 25.83 8.34 5.31
N PRO A 154 27.09 8.11 5.72
CA PRO A 154 28.28 8.41 4.92
C PRO A 154 28.29 7.74 3.53
N ALA A 155 28.90 8.39 2.53
CA ALA A 155 28.81 7.97 1.12
C ALA A 155 29.55 6.65 0.83
N ASP A 156 30.65 6.40 1.53
CA ASP A 156 31.41 5.15 1.57
C ASP A 156 30.51 3.98 2.02
N ILE A 157 29.86 4.12 3.18
CA ILE A 157 28.95 3.09 3.70
C ILE A 157 27.76 2.86 2.75
N GLN A 158 27.24 3.93 2.12
CA GLN A 158 26.19 3.78 1.12
C GLN A 158 26.66 2.92 -0.06
N GLN A 159 27.85 3.16 -0.59
CA GLN A 159 28.40 2.38 -1.70
C GLN A 159 28.58 0.90 -1.34
N ASP A 160 29.10 0.61 -0.14
CA ASP A 160 29.25 -0.76 0.34
C ASP A 160 27.90 -1.50 0.42
N ILE A 161 26.87 -0.83 0.97
CA ILE A 161 25.52 -1.39 1.08
C ILE A 161 24.91 -1.65 -0.31
N ILE A 162 25.12 -0.73 -1.26
CA ILE A 162 24.61 -0.86 -2.63
C ILE A 162 25.27 -2.05 -3.33
N GLN A 163 26.58 -2.20 -3.20
CA GLN A 163 27.30 -3.33 -3.78
C GLN A 163 26.86 -4.66 -3.15
N ALA A 164 26.68 -4.70 -1.83
CA ALA A 164 26.27 -5.91 -1.12
C ALA A 164 24.83 -6.35 -1.46
N THR A 165 23.92 -5.40 -1.71
CA THR A 165 22.50 -5.72 -1.92
C THR A 165 22.04 -5.67 -3.38
N GLY A 166 22.81 -5.01 -4.25
CA GLY A 166 22.49 -4.80 -5.66
C GLY A 166 21.31 -3.86 -5.94
N PHE A 167 20.71 -3.22 -4.93
CA PHE A 167 19.56 -2.33 -5.13
C PHE A 167 20.00 -0.95 -5.64
N THR A 168 19.13 -0.29 -6.39
CA THR A 168 19.39 1.07 -6.89
C THR A 168 19.09 2.12 -5.81
N ILE A 169 19.81 3.25 -5.83
CA ILE A 169 19.46 4.41 -5.00
C ILE A 169 18.29 5.16 -5.67
N GLY A 170 17.23 5.40 -4.91
CA GLY A 170 16.13 6.28 -5.30
C GLY A 170 16.36 7.73 -4.88
N ALA A 171 15.76 8.66 -5.63
CA ALA A 171 15.75 10.08 -5.29
C ALA A 171 14.53 10.48 -4.46
N ILE A 172 14.71 11.41 -3.51
CA ILE A 172 13.63 12.02 -2.73
C ILE A 172 13.30 13.40 -3.36
N PRO A 173 12.02 13.77 -3.56
CA PRO A 173 10.81 13.06 -3.16
C PRO A 173 10.42 11.92 -4.12
N PHE A 174 9.84 10.86 -3.57
CA PHE A 174 9.31 9.73 -4.36
C PHE A 174 7.83 9.49 -4.07
N ARG A 175 7.12 8.80 -4.97
CA ARG A 175 5.69 8.50 -4.78
C ARG A 175 5.50 7.16 -4.06
N TYR A 176 4.70 7.16 -3.01
CA TYR A 176 4.26 5.96 -2.27
C TYR A 176 2.75 6.04 -2.04
N LEU A 177 2.00 5.00 -2.42
CA LEU A 177 0.53 4.96 -2.33
C LEU A 177 -0.16 6.18 -2.97
N GLY A 178 0.41 6.67 -4.07
CA GLY A 178 -0.10 7.83 -4.79
C GLY A 178 0.40 9.19 -4.27
N VAL A 179 0.94 9.28 -3.06
CA VAL A 179 1.34 10.54 -2.40
C VAL A 179 2.86 10.74 -2.49
N PRO A 180 3.36 11.96 -2.76
CA PRO A 180 4.78 12.25 -2.66
C PRO A 180 5.25 12.15 -1.20
N LEU A 181 6.30 11.37 -0.96
CA LEU A 181 7.06 11.34 0.28
C LEU A 181 8.30 12.21 0.12
N SER A 182 8.47 13.19 0.99
CA SER A 182 9.61 14.11 1.00
C SER A 182 10.25 14.14 2.38
N SER A 183 11.56 14.42 2.42
CA SER A 183 12.29 14.71 3.66
C SER A 183 11.95 16.10 4.24
N LYS A 184 11.34 16.97 3.43
CA LYS A 184 10.89 18.33 3.80
C LYS A 184 9.36 18.41 3.78
N ARG A 185 8.82 19.51 4.30
CA ARG A 185 7.39 19.83 4.17
C ARG A 185 7.01 19.80 2.69
N LEU A 186 5.95 19.06 2.35
CA LEU A 186 5.47 18.96 0.99
C LEU A 186 5.06 20.34 0.46
N SER A 187 5.65 20.73 -0.67
CA SER A 187 5.27 21.96 -1.36
C SER A 187 3.99 21.74 -2.16
N VAL A 188 3.27 22.83 -2.43
CA VAL A 188 2.09 22.81 -3.32
C VAL A 188 2.47 22.25 -4.70
N SER A 189 3.66 22.59 -5.20
CA SER A 189 4.17 22.11 -6.48
C SER A 189 4.37 20.58 -6.53
N GLN A 190 4.80 19.95 -5.44
CA GLN A 190 4.94 18.49 -5.36
C GLN A 190 3.58 17.77 -5.37
N CYS A 191 2.53 18.44 -4.89
CA CYS A 191 1.16 17.95 -4.95
C CYS A 191 0.44 18.27 -6.28
N GLN A 192 1.03 19.11 -7.14
CA GLN A 192 0.42 19.52 -8.41
C GLN A 192 0.03 18.31 -9.30
N PRO A 193 0.85 17.26 -9.46
CA PRO A 193 0.47 16.09 -10.26
C PRO A 193 -0.76 15.32 -9.72
N LEU A 194 -1.08 15.48 -8.43
CA LEU A 194 -2.33 14.94 -7.87
C LEU A 194 -3.52 15.83 -8.21
N LEU A 195 -3.33 17.16 -8.15
CA LEU A 195 -4.32 18.13 -8.55
C LEU A 195 -4.64 18.01 -10.04
N ASP A 196 -3.64 17.86 -10.91
CA ASP A 196 -3.80 17.78 -12.37
C ASP A 196 -4.56 16.53 -12.83
N LYS A 197 -4.53 15.45 -12.05
CA LYS A 197 -5.33 14.24 -12.32
C LYS A 197 -6.84 14.48 -12.11
N MET A 198 -7.22 15.46 -11.29
CA MET A 198 -8.64 15.74 -11.02
C MET A 198 -9.33 16.34 -12.26
N PRO A 199 -8.84 17.42 -12.90
CA PRO A 199 -9.42 17.95 -14.14
C PRO A 199 -9.54 16.91 -15.26
N GLY A 200 -8.57 16.00 -15.39
CA GLY A 200 -8.59 14.94 -16.40
C GLY A 200 -9.78 13.99 -16.24
N LYS A 201 -10.03 13.51 -15.01
CA LYS A 201 -11.22 12.69 -14.70
C LYS A 201 -12.52 13.46 -14.91
N ILE A 202 -12.56 14.73 -14.52
CA ILE A 202 -13.73 15.60 -14.69
C ILE A 202 -14.06 15.78 -16.17
N LYS A 203 -13.07 16.08 -17.03
CA LYS A 203 -13.26 16.22 -18.48
C LYS A 203 -13.76 14.92 -19.13
N GLN A 204 -13.28 13.76 -18.68
CA GLN A 204 -13.75 12.45 -19.15
C GLN A 204 -15.22 12.17 -18.76
N TRP A 205 -15.75 12.77 -17.69
CA TRP A 205 -17.16 12.62 -17.33
C TRP A 205 -18.07 13.57 -18.08
N ILE A 206 -17.59 14.77 -18.38
CA ILE A 206 -18.36 15.77 -19.16
C ILE A 206 -18.64 15.25 -20.59
N THR A 207 -17.72 14.46 -21.15
CA THR A 207 -17.80 13.91 -22.51
C THR A 207 -18.66 12.65 -22.64
N LYS A 208 -19.06 12.03 -21.52
CA LYS A 208 -20.07 10.95 -21.54
C LYS A 208 -21.46 11.59 -21.60
N PHE A 209 -22.32 11.13 -22.52
CA PHE A 209 -23.73 11.53 -22.64
C PHE A 209 -24.56 11.11 -21.42
N LEU A 210 -24.25 11.67 -20.27
CA LEU A 210 -24.93 11.43 -19.01
C LEU A 210 -26.06 12.43 -18.85
N SER A 211 -27.22 11.92 -18.41
CA SER A 211 -28.34 12.75 -17.98
C SER A 211 -27.92 13.67 -16.83
N TYR A 212 -28.67 14.75 -16.61
CA TYR A 212 -28.41 15.69 -15.51
C TYR A 212 -28.35 14.99 -14.14
N ALA A 213 -29.26 14.04 -13.89
CA ALA A 213 -29.25 13.20 -12.70
C ALA A 213 -28.01 12.31 -12.61
N GLY A 214 -27.58 11.71 -13.72
CA GLY A 214 -26.34 10.91 -13.80
C GLY A 214 -25.08 11.74 -13.54
N ARG A 215 -25.01 12.97 -14.07
CA ARG A 215 -23.92 13.93 -13.78
C ARG A 215 -23.91 14.31 -12.30
N LEU A 216 -25.08 14.58 -11.71
CA LEU A 216 -25.21 14.90 -10.28
C LEU A 216 -24.81 13.72 -9.38
N GLN A 217 -25.15 12.49 -9.73
CA GLN A 217 -24.80 11.30 -8.96
C GLN A 217 -23.29 10.98 -9.05
N LEU A 218 -22.66 11.25 -10.20
CA LEU A 218 -21.20 11.17 -10.36
C LEU A 218 -20.46 12.28 -9.59
N ILE A 219 -20.99 13.50 -9.58
CA ILE A 219 -20.48 14.60 -8.75
C ILE A 219 -20.63 14.28 -7.25
N LYS A 220 -21.71 13.60 -6.83
CA LYS A 220 -21.88 13.14 -5.45
C LYS A 220 -20.81 12.13 -5.01
N ASN A 221 -20.25 11.36 -5.93
CA ASN A 221 -19.22 10.35 -5.64
C ASN A 221 -17.79 10.85 -5.85
N THR A 222 -17.56 12.01 -6.47
CA THR A 222 -16.21 12.54 -6.74
C THR A 222 -16.17 14.06 -6.96
N ASN A 223 -15.16 14.72 -6.38
CA ASN A 223 -15.07 16.18 -6.19
C ASN A 223 -14.84 17.02 -7.48
N ALA A 224 -15.94 17.60 -7.98
CA ALA A 224 -16.19 18.92 -8.65
C ALA A 224 -15.42 19.41 -9.91
N SER A 225 -16.15 19.73 -11.01
CA SER A 225 -16.65 21.11 -11.39
C SER A 225 -16.78 21.41 -12.91
N LYS A 226 -17.92 22.05 -13.33
CA LYS A 226 -17.98 23.39 -13.98
C LYS A 226 -19.41 24.01 -13.95
N LYS A 227 -19.47 25.35 -13.72
CA LYS A 227 -20.61 26.32 -13.68
C LYS A 227 -21.99 25.77 -13.30
N ALA A 228 -22.26 25.72 -11.99
CA ALA A 228 -23.62 25.59 -11.48
C ALA A 228 -24.31 26.96 -11.44
N LEU A 229 -25.55 27.05 -11.96
CA LEU A 229 -26.43 28.23 -11.86
C LEU A 229 -26.92 28.50 -10.43
N VAL A 230 -26.50 27.68 -9.47
CA VAL A 230 -26.96 27.67 -8.09
C VAL A 230 -25.74 27.67 -7.19
N ALA A 231 -25.72 28.56 -6.19
CA ALA A 231 -24.63 28.67 -5.23
C ALA A 231 -24.31 27.32 -4.57
N TRP A 232 -23.03 26.99 -4.44
CA TRP A 232 -22.54 25.74 -3.84
C TRP A 232 -23.14 25.49 -2.44
N GLU A 233 -23.22 26.55 -1.63
CA GLU A 233 -23.83 26.54 -0.30
C GLU A 233 -25.32 26.12 -0.30
N LYS A 234 -26.06 26.41 -1.38
CA LYS A 234 -27.47 26.04 -1.51
C LYS A 234 -27.60 24.57 -1.93
N ILE A 235 -26.68 24.08 -2.77
CA ILE A 235 -26.61 22.68 -3.20
C ILE A 235 -26.23 21.75 -2.03
N CYS A 236 -25.35 22.20 -1.14
CA CYS A 236 -24.91 21.41 0.01
C CYS A 236 -25.93 21.26 1.14
N ARG A 237 -27.07 21.98 1.09
CA ARG A 237 -28.13 21.85 2.10
C ARG A 237 -28.84 20.50 2.01
N PRO A 238 -29.43 20.02 3.12
CA PRO A 238 -30.31 18.85 3.11
C PRO A 238 -31.46 19.04 2.11
N LYS A 239 -31.98 17.94 1.56
CA LYS A 239 -33.15 17.97 0.66
C LYS A 239 -34.36 18.67 1.28
N SER A 240 -34.56 18.49 2.59
CA SER A 240 -35.62 19.16 3.36
C SER A 240 -35.52 20.69 3.40
N LYS A 241 -34.34 21.26 3.13
CA LYS A 241 -34.08 22.71 3.09
C LYS A 241 -33.84 23.22 1.66
N GLY A 242 -34.32 22.48 0.66
CA GLY A 242 -34.21 22.85 -0.77
C GLY A 242 -32.83 22.66 -1.39
N GLY A 243 -31.95 21.88 -0.76
CA GLY A 243 -30.64 21.50 -1.32
C GLY A 243 -30.61 20.09 -1.91
N LEU A 244 -29.44 19.64 -2.37
CA LEU A 244 -29.25 18.33 -3.00
C LEU A 244 -28.56 17.31 -2.08
N ASN A 245 -28.30 17.70 -0.83
CA ASN A 245 -27.59 16.93 0.18
C ASN A 245 -26.19 16.53 -0.30
N ILE A 246 -25.50 17.42 -1.01
CA ILE A 246 -24.12 17.21 -1.46
C ILE A 246 -23.19 17.61 -0.31
N THR A 247 -22.24 16.76 0.02
CA THR A 247 -21.27 17.04 1.08
C THR A 247 -20.42 18.27 0.72
N ASP A 248 -20.46 19.30 1.57
CA ASP A 248 -19.55 20.44 1.44
C ASP A 248 -18.12 19.97 1.74
N LEU A 249 -17.25 20.04 0.75
CA LEU A 249 -15.87 19.55 0.84
C LEU A 249 -14.99 20.37 1.77
N SER A 250 -15.25 21.66 1.90
CA SER A 250 -14.52 22.51 2.85
C SER A 250 -14.87 22.12 4.28
N ILE A 251 -16.16 21.98 4.56
CA ILE A 251 -16.65 21.54 5.88
C ILE A 251 -16.18 20.12 6.17
N TRP A 252 -16.27 19.22 5.20
CA TRP A 252 -15.86 17.82 5.36
C TRP A 252 -14.35 17.68 5.55
N ASN A 253 -13.54 18.45 4.82
CA ASN A 253 -12.09 18.49 5.03
C ASN A 253 -11.74 19.00 6.44
N ARG A 254 -12.40 20.08 6.90
CA ARG A 254 -12.23 20.57 8.28
C ARG A 254 -12.65 19.51 9.30
N ALA A 255 -13.78 18.83 9.08
CA ALA A 255 -14.23 17.74 9.94
C ALA A 255 -13.25 16.56 9.95
N ALA A 256 -12.67 16.19 8.80
CA ALA A 256 -11.66 15.14 8.70
C ALA A 256 -10.37 15.51 9.47
N LEU A 257 -9.90 16.77 9.34
CA LEU A 257 -8.78 17.29 10.12
C LEU A 257 -9.05 17.26 11.62
N ILE A 258 -10.25 17.69 12.04
CA ILE A 258 -10.69 17.60 13.45
C ILE A 258 -10.76 16.14 13.90
N LYS A 259 -11.19 15.22 13.03
CA LYS A 259 -11.19 13.78 13.36
C LYS A 259 -9.78 13.24 13.57
N HIS A 260 -8.80 13.70 12.79
CA HIS A 260 -7.40 13.36 13.03
C HIS A 260 -6.92 13.87 14.40
N LEU A 261 -7.21 15.14 14.73
CA LEU A 261 -6.90 15.73 16.03
C LEU A 261 -7.56 14.94 17.17
N TRP A 262 -8.85 14.65 17.05
CA TRP A 262 -9.59 13.84 18.01
C TRP A 262 -8.95 12.47 18.23
N ASN A 263 -8.56 11.78 17.15
CA ASN A 263 -7.89 10.48 17.27
C ASN A 263 -6.54 10.60 18.00
N VAL A 264 -5.80 11.69 17.80
CA VAL A 264 -4.56 11.98 18.53
C VAL A 264 -4.86 12.22 20.01
N CYS A 265 -5.82 13.09 20.35
CA CYS A 265 -6.21 13.37 21.73
C CYS A 265 -6.70 12.10 22.46
N MET A 266 -7.48 11.25 21.78
CA MET A 266 -8.00 10.00 22.33
C MET A 266 -6.98 8.85 22.30
N LYS A 267 -5.72 9.09 21.93
CA LYS A 267 -4.65 8.08 21.85
C LYS A 267 -5.09 6.79 21.14
N LYS A 268 -5.82 6.93 20.03
CA LYS A 268 -6.35 5.77 19.30
C LYS A 268 -5.21 4.85 18.88
N ASP A 269 -5.38 3.54 19.04
CA ASP A 269 -4.35 2.55 18.70
C ASP A 269 -4.16 2.45 17.18
N LYS A 270 -3.31 3.34 16.66
CA LYS A 270 -2.83 3.38 15.28
C LYS A 270 -1.35 3.72 15.30
N VAL A 271 -0.59 3.09 14.42
CA VAL A 271 0.87 3.25 14.34
C VAL A 271 1.29 4.71 14.26
N TRP A 272 0.70 5.51 13.36
CA TRP A 272 1.06 6.92 13.22
C TRP A 272 0.70 7.78 14.44
N ILE A 273 -0.38 7.43 15.17
CA ILE A 273 -0.79 8.14 16.39
C ILE A 273 0.20 7.84 17.50
N ARG A 274 0.51 6.55 17.72
CA ARG A 274 1.54 6.12 18.66
C ARG A 274 2.89 6.78 18.35
N TRP A 275 3.25 6.87 17.08
CA TRP A 275 4.49 7.52 16.64
C TRP A 275 4.52 9.02 16.96
N VAL A 276 3.41 9.74 16.72
CA VAL A 276 3.28 11.16 17.09
C VAL A 276 3.41 11.34 18.61
N HIS A 277 2.76 10.49 19.41
CA HIS A 277 2.87 10.55 20.87
C HIS A 277 4.29 10.26 21.36
N VAL A 278 4.99 9.29 20.80
CA VAL A 278 6.33 8.94 21.26
C VAL A 278 7.39 10.00 20.94
N TYR A 279 7.22 10.76 19.85
CA TYR A 279 8.27 11.67 19.36
C TYR A 279 7.93 13.16 19.46
N TYR A 280 6.65 13.56 19.44
CA TYR A 280 6.23 14.97 19.39
C TYR A 280 5.40 15.41 20.59
N ILE A 281 4.63 14.51 21.21
CA ILE A 281 3.77 14.84 22.35
C ILE A 281 4.41 14.23 23.59
N LYS A 282 5.26 15.01 24.27
CA LYS A 282 5.76 14.63 25.61
C LYS A 282 4.64 14.77 26.64
#